data_AF-A0A4P5P7L5-F1
#
_entry.id   AF-A0A4P5P7L5-F1
#
_cell.length_a   1.000
_cell.length_b   1.000
_cell.length_c   1.000
_cell.angle_alpha   90.00
_cell.angle_beta   90.00
_cell.angle_gamma   90.00
#
_symmetry.space_group_name_H-M   'P 1'
#
loop_
_entity.id
_entity.type
_entity.pdbx_description
1 polymer ?
#
loop_
_entity_poly.entity_id
_entity_poly.type
_entity_poly.pdbx_seq_one_letter_code
_entity_poly.pdbx_strand_id
1 'polypeptide(L)'
;MIDFLHFFNIVIFSETLSNREVENVLEFLEKPEFQFVRRAETTSEKQSYSKEVHYLPVELSLSELREQMLKFAGENQEEESFGLKEYEFSETNRHNLLTFYNSLNKLELRILKVLLEHIDGIVSREELCTILWEEGMSNSRLVQISSAIGSIRKKMEQANVNDFNIITYWRNGYRLSELIQGSMTGYFSTLME
;
A
#
# COMPACT_ATOMS: atom_id res chain seq x y z
N MET A 1 13.28 -23.50 16.44
CA MET A 1 12.71 -22.25 16.96
C MET A 1 13.06 -21.21 15.93
N ILE A 2 12.08 -20.72 15.16
CA ILE A 2 12.35 -19.73 14.11
C ILE A 2 12.65 -18.43 14.83
N ASP A 3 13.87 -17.93 14.70
CA ASP A 3 14.24 -16.62 15.20
C ASP A 3 13.44 -15.57 14.39
N PHE A 4 12.47 -14.95 15.03
CA PHE A 4 11.51 -14.04 14.41
C PHE A 4 12.19 -12.86 13.69
N LEU A 5 13.44 -12.57 14.05
CA LEU A 5 14.25 -11.55 13.41
C LEU A 5 14.51 -11.84 11.93
N HIS A 6 14.36 -13.08 11.44
CA HIS A 6 14.49 -13.40 10.01
C HIS A 6 13.35 -12.86 9.13
N PHE A 7 12.23 -12.40 9.71
CA PHE A 7 11.12 -11.82 8.94
C PHE A 7 11.31 -10.34 8.62
N PHE A 8 12.41 -9.74 9.09
CA PHE A 8 12.68 -8.32 8.93
C PHE A 8 13.97 -8.14 8.13
N ASN A 9 13.97 -7.18 7.21
CA ASN A 9 15.14 -6.82 6.39
C ASN A 9 15.64 -5.41 6.72
N ILE A 10 14.83 -4.60 7.39
CA ILE A 10 15.14 -3.20 7.71
C ILE A 10 14.87 -2.96 9.20
N VAL A 11 15.81 -2.29 9.86
CA VAL A 11 15.71 -1.87 11.26
C VAL A 11 15.79 -0.35 11.31
N ILE A 12 14.75 0.28 11.86
CA ILE A 12 14.64 1.74 11.95
C ILE A 12 14.85 2.17 13.41
N PHE A 13 15.88 2.97 13.65
CA PHE A 13 16.18 3.60 14.92
C PHE A 13 15.47 4.95 15.05
N SER A 14 14.75 5.13 16.16
CA SER A 14 14.13 6.39 16.54
C SER A 14 15.17 7.48 16.79
N GLU A 15 14.80 8.73 16.51
CA GLU A 15 15.55 9.94 16.85
C GLU A 15 15.84 10.05 18.35
N THR A 16 15.00 9.47 19.19
CA THR A 16 15.15 9.49 20.65
C THR A 16 16.22 8.53 21.18
N LEU A 17 16.77 7.64 20.34
CA LEU A 17 17.83 6.72 20.74
C LEU A 17 19.19 7.41 20.71
N SER A 18 19.93 7.26 21.81
CA SER A 18 21.31 7.73 21.89
C SER A 18 22.21 6.89 20.99
N ASN A 19 23.31 7.49 20.57
CA ASN A 19 24.31 6.85 19.71
C ASN A 19 24.84 5.53 20.32
N ARG A 20 24.98 5.50 21.64
CA ARG A 20 25.43 4.31 22.38
C ARG A 20 24.40 3.18 22.34
N GLU A 21 23.12 3.50 22.43
CA GLU A 21 22.05 2.49 22.34
C GLU A 21 21.98 1.91 20.93
N VAL A 22 22.13 2.75 19.90
CA VAL A 22 22.21 2.30 18.51
C VAL A 22 23.40 1.35 18.31
N GLU A 23 24.60 1.72 18.75
CA GLU A 23 25.79 0.86 18.61
C GLU A 23 25.60 -0.50 19.29
N ASN A 24 25.06 -0.53 20.51
CA ASN A 24 24.80 -1.78 21.22
C ASN A 24 23.83 -2.70 20.44
N VAL A 25 22.83 -2.13 19.78
CA VAL A 25 21.88 -2.91 18.97
C VAL A 25 22.52 -3.35 17.65
N LEU A 26 23.36 -2.52 17.04
CA LEU A 26 24.14 -2.90 15.85
C LEU A 26 25.08 -4.06 16.13
N GLU A 27 25.76 -4.07 17.28
CA GLU A 27 26.60 -5.17 17.73
C GLU A 27 25.79 -6.46 17.97
N PHE A 28 24.58 -6.34 18.53
CA PHE A 28 23.71 -7.49 18.80
C PHE A 28 23.09 -8.11 17.53
N LEU A 29 22.79 -7.28 16.53
CA LEU A 29 22.15 -7.73 15.29
C LEU A 29 23.21 -8.18 14.28
N GLU A 30 23.72 -9.40 14.42
CA GLU A 30 24.80 -9.96 13.60
C GLU A 30 24.39 -10.39 12.17
N LYS A 31 23.14 -10.18 11.73
CA LYS A 31 22.72 -10.64 10.40
C LYS A 31 23.21 -9.67 9.30
N PRO A 32 23.84 -10.20 8.22
CA PRO A 32 24.36 -9.38 7.13
C PRO A 32 23.26 -8.76 6.25
N GLU A 33 22.03 -9.26 6.33
CA GLU A 33 20.92 -8.83 5.47
C GLU A 33 20.13 -7.63 6.03
N PHE A 34 20.41 -7.22 7.27
CA PHE A 34 19.73 -6.08 7.86
C PHE A 34 20.29 -4.77 7.31
N GLN A 35 19.40 -3.95 6.77
CA GLN A 35 19.68 -2.55 6.53
C GLN A 35 19.28 -1.71 7.72
N PHE A 36 20.20 -0.84 8.15
CA PHE A 36 20.03 0.00 9.32
C PHE A 36 19.70 1.43 8.90
N VAL A 37 18.59 1.94 9.42
CA VAL A 37 18.11 3.29 9.14
C VAL A 37 17.96 4.04 10.46
N ARG A 38 18.41 5.28 10.53
CA ARG A 38 18.25 6.14 11.70
C ARG A 38 17.47 7.40 11.33
N ARG A 39 16.43 7.67 12.10
CA ARG A 39 15.74 8.97 12.06
C ARG A 39 16.54 9.99 12.87
N ALA A 40 16.85 11.14 12.28
CA ALA A 40 17.63 12.19 12.93
C ALA A 40 17.15 13.57 12.48
N GLU A 41 17.13 14.53 13.41
CA GLU A 41 16.73 15.93 13.13
C GLU A 41 17.70 16.63 12.18
N THR A 42 18.97 16.21 12.17
CA THR A 42 19.98 16.71 11.23
C THR A 42 20.77 15.56 10.63
N THR A 43 20.74 15.44 9.30
CA THR A 43 21.54 14.45 8.54
C THR A 43 23.03 14.78 8.47
N SER A 44 23.44 15.91 9.08
CA SER A 44 24.82 16.41 9.14
C SER A 44 25.65 15.76 10.25
N GLU A 45 25.01 15.13 11.25
CA GLU A 45 25.69 14.34 12.27
C GLU A 45 25.92 12.90 11.79
N LYS A 46 26.62 12.74 10.65
CA LYS A 46 27.04 11.42 10.19
C LYS A 46 28.08 10.88 11.16
N GLN A 47 27.64 10.03 12.08
CA GLN A 47 28.53 9.30 12.97
C GLN A 47 29.02 8.03 12.28
N SER A 48 30.31 7.74 12.48
CA SER A 48 30.92 6.52 11.97
C SER A 48 30.59 5.38 12.92
N TYR A 49 29.61 4.56 12.54
CA TYR A 49 29.28 3.31 13.24
C TYR A 49 30.09 2.14 12.67
N SER A 50 30.09 1.01 13.39
CA SER A 50 30.70 -0.24 12.91
C SER A 50 30.01 -0.82 11.66
N LYS A 51 28.76 -0.42 11.39
CA LYS A 51 27.95 -0.82 10.22
C LYS A 51 27.42 0.41 9.48
N GLU A 52 27.10 0.24 8.19
CA GLU A 52 26.48 1.31 7.41
C GLU A 52 25.07 1.59 7.93
N VAL A 53 24.82 2.86 8.27
CA VAL A 53 23.53 3.34 8.77
C VAL A 53 23.08 4.51 7.90
N HIS A 54 21.92 4.37 7.29
CA HIS A 54 21.31 5.43 6.49
C HIS A 54 20.55 6.40 7.38
N TYR A 55 20.61 7.69 7.08
CA TYR A 55 19.97 8.72 7.89
C TYR A 55 18.74 9.29 7.17
N LEU A 56 17.62 9.35 7.87
CA LEU A 56 16.38 9.94 7.40
C LEU A 56 15.97 11.13 8.26
N PRO A 57 15.52 12.24 7.66
CA PRO A 57 14.94 13.35 8.41
C PRO A 57 13.72 12.93 9.22
N VAL A 58 13.51 13.55 10.38
CA VAL A 58 12.35 13.28 11.24
C VAL A 58 11.07 13.83 10.60
N GLU A 59 11.18 14.89 9.80
CA GLU A 59 10.07 15.62 9.19
C GLU A 59 9.41 14.88 8.02
N LEU A 60 9.91 13.71 7.64
CA LEU A 60 9.32 12.91 6.57
C LEU A 60 7.88 12.50 6.92
N SER A 61 6.98 12.73 5.97
CA SER A 61 5.65 12.12 5.99
C SER A 61 5.75 10.59 5.91
N LEU A 62 4.70 9.90 6.34
CA LEU A 62 4.65 8.43 6.22
C LEU A 62 4.79 7.95 4.76
N SER A 63 4.28 8.73 3.81
CA SER A 63 4.43 8.43 2.38
C SER A 63 5.89 8.53 1.93
N GLU A 64 6.60 9.59 2.34
CA GLU A 64 8.02 9.74 1.99
C GLU A 64 8.90 8.71 2.70
N LEU A 65 8.60 8.39 3.96
CA LEU A 65 9.27 7.32 4.69
C LEU A 65 9.12 5.98 3.95
N ARG A 66 7.90 5.66 3.52
CA ARG A 66 7.60 4.45 2.74
C ARG A 66 8.41 4.39 1.45
N GLU A 67 8.49 5.49 0.69
CA GLU A 67 9.29 5.55 -0.53
C GLU A 67 10.79 5.37 -0.28
N GLN A 68 11.30 5.88 0.84
CA GLN A 68 12.70 5.63 1.22
C GLN A 68 12.93 4.17 1.60
N MET A 69 11.98 3.53 2.31
CA MET A 69 12.09 2.11 2.65
C MET A 69 12.14 1.19 1.42
N LEU A 70 11.48 1.58 0.33
CA LEU A 70 11.54 0.82 -0.93
C LEU A 70 12.93 0.83 -1.56
N LYS A 71 13.66 1.95 -1.45
CA LYS A 71 15.04 2.05 -1.97
C LYS A 71 15.97 1.14 -1.19
N PHE A 72 15.88 1.19 0.12
CA PHE A 72 16.63 0.34 1.04
C PHE A 72 16.38 -1.15 0.77
N ALA A 73 15.11 -1.56 0.59
CA ALA A 73 14.80 -2.95 0.25
C ALA A 73 15.42 -3.44 -1.08
N GLY A 74 15.78 -2.55 -2.00
CA GLY A 74 16.31 -2.88 -3.34
C GLY A 74 17.84 -2.91 -3.47
N GLU A 75 18.59 -2.36 -2.51
CA GLU A 75 20.05 -2.15 -2.65
C GLU A 75 20.92 -3.39 -2.35
N ASN A 76 20.34 -4.49 -1.87
CA ASN A 76 21.07 -5.72 -1.51
C ASN A 76 21.18 -6.78 -2.64
N GLN A 77 20.90 -6.43 -3.90
CA GLN A 77 21.05 -7.36 -5.04
C GLN A 77 21.84 -6.70 -6.18
N GLU A 78 23.16 -6.93 -6.21
CA GLU A 78 23.98 -6.63 -7.38
C GLU A 78 23.59 -7.58 -8.54
N GLU A 79 23.13 -6.95 -9.62
CA GLU A 79 23.29 -7.36 -11.02
C GLU A 79 22.89 -8.79 -11.42
N GLU A 80 21.59 -9.08 -11.38
CA GLU A 80 20.97 -9.76 -12.51
C GLU A 80 20.18 -8.74 -13.32
N SER A 81 20.70 -8.40 -14.50
CA SER A 81 19.98 -7.68 -15.54
C SER A 81 18.64 -8.38 -15.77
N PHE A 82 17.52 -7.80 -15.35
CA PHE A 82 16.24 -7.87 -16.04
C PHE A 82 15.34 -6.74 -15.53
N GLY A 83 14.74 -6.02 -16.48
CA GLY A 83 14.15 -4.70 -16.30
C GLY A 83 12.97 -4.63 -15.34
N LEU A 84 12.55 -3.39 -15.07
CA LEU A 84 11.22 -3.06 -14.55
C LEU A 84 10.71 -4.12 -13.56
N LYS A 85 11.31 -4.23 -12.37
CA LYS A 85 10.63 -4.91 -11.25
C LYS A 85 9.45 -4.02 -10.87
N GLU A 86 8.37 -4.15 -11.66
CA GLU A 86 7.00 -4.13 -11.19
C GLU A 86 7.01 -4.67 -9.78
N TYR A 87 6.54 -3.85 -8.84
CA TYR A 87 6.20 -4.21 -7.48
C TYR A 87 5.79 -5.68 -7.45
N GLU A 88 6.67 -6.57 -6.97
CA GLU A 88 6.48 -8.00 -7.12
C GLU A 88 5.27 -8.37 -6.27
N PHE A 89 4.12 -8.37 -6.93
CA PHE A 89 2.84 -8.71 -6.38
C PHE A 89 2.96 -10.18 -6.06
N SER A 90 3.24 -10.51 -4.79
CA SER A 90 3.47 -11.90 -4.39
C SER A 90 2.38 -12.80 -4.96
N GLU A 91 2.70 -14.04 -5.34
CA GLU A 91 1.70 -14.99 -5.82
C GLU A 91 0.48 -15.08 -4.88
N THR A 92 0.71 -14.87 -3.58
CA THR A 92 -0.33 -14.73 -2.55
C THR A 92 -1.21 -13.50 -2.78
N ASN A 93 -0.65 -12.33 -3.05
CA ASN A 93 -1.41 -11.13 -3.39
C ASN A 93 -2.20 -11.33 -4.70
N ARG A 94 -1.60 -11.93 -5.75
CA ARG A 94 -2.31 -12.25 -7.02
C ARG A 94 -3.51 -13.14 -6.76
N HIS A 95 -3.31 -14.19 -5.98
CA HIS A 95 -4.36 -15.12 -5.60
C HIS A 95 -5.47 -14.44 -4.79
N ASN A 96 -5.11 -13.58 -3.85
CA ASN A 96 -6.05 -12.81 -3.03
C ASN A 96 -6.88 -11.84 -3.88
N LEU A 97 -6.27 -11.11 -4.81
CA LEU A 97 -7.01 -10.24 -5.74
C LEU A 97 -7.92 -11.01 -6.67
N LEU A 98 -7.46 -12.14 -7.21
CA LEU A 98 -8.28 -12.96 -8.10
C LEU A 98 -9.48 -13.55 -7.33
N THR A 99 -9.25 -13.98 -6.08
CA THR A 99 -10.29 -14.47 -5.18
C THR A 99 -11.30 -13.37 -4.86
N PHE A 100 -10.81 -12.16 -4.57
CA PHE A 100 -11.64 -10.98 -4.38
C PHE A 100 -12.47 -10.67 -5.64
N TYR A 101 -11.83 -10.55 -6.81
CA TYR A 101 -12.50 -10.24 -8.08
C TYR A 101 -13.61 -11.24 -8.42
N ASN A 102 -13.32 -12.54 -8.28
CA ASN A 102 -14.29 -13.61 -8.54
C ASN A 102 -15.44 -13.64 -7.52
N SER A 103 -15.26 -13.06 -6.33
CA SER A 103 -16.32 -12.97 -5.32
C SER A 103 -17.32 -11.85 -5.58
N LEU A 104 -16.99 -10.89 -6.45
CA LEU A 104 -17.83 -9.72 -6.72
C LEU A 104 -19.02 -10.07 -7.62
N ASN A 105 -20.20 -9.55 -7.28
CA ASN A 105 -21.36 -9.63 -8.15
C ASN A 105 -21.31 -8.53 -9.24
N LYS A 106 -22.18 -8.62 -10.25
CA LYS A 106 -22.19 -7.68 -11.39
C LYS A 106 -22.29 -6.20 -10.98
N LEU A 107 -23.07 -5.90 -9.95
CA LEU A 107 -23.25 -4.52 -9.48
C LEU A 107 -22.00 -4.01 -8.77
N GLU A 108 -21.43 -4.82 -7.87
CA GLU A 108 -20.21 -4.50 -7.15
C GLU A 108 -19.03 -4.30 -8.09
N LEU A 109 -18.92 -5.17 -9.11
CA LEU A 109 -17.88 -5.10 -10.13
C LEU A 109 -18.00 -3.81 -10.95
N ARG A 110 -19.23 -3.41 -11.33
CA ARG A 110 -19.48 -2.12 -11.98
C ARG A 110 -19.10 -0.94 -11.09
N ILE A 111 -19.47 -0.96 -9.81
CA ILE A 111 -19.11 0.08 -8.85
C ILE A 111 -17.58 0.21 -8.74
N LEU A 112 -16.88 -0.92 -8.60
CA LEU A 112 -15.42 -0.94 -8.50
C LEU A 112 -14.76 -0.35 -9.76
N LYS A 113 -15.26 -0.70 -10.96
CA LYS A 113 -14.79 -0.12 -12.23
C LYS A 113 -14.89 1.40 -12.25
N VAL A 114 -16.06 1.94 -11.90
CA VAL A 114 -16.30 3.39 -11.87
C VAL A 114 -15.32 4.09 -10.90
N LEU A 115 -15.07 3.51 -9.74
CA LEU A 115 -14.12 4.06 -8.77
C LEU A 115 -12.66 3.97 -9.24
N LEU A 116 -12.30 2.92 -9.98
CA LEU A 116 -10.97 2.77 -10.58
C LEU A 116 -10.72 3.78 -11.69
N GLU A 117 -11.74 4.06 -12.52
CA GLU A 117 -11.68 5.07 -13.58
C GLU A 117 -11.53 6.51 -13.02
N HIS A 118 -11.97 6.72 -11.76
CA HIS A 118 -11.93 8.01 -11.07
C HIS A 118 -10.99 7.97 -9.84
N ILE A 119 -9.83 7.32 -9.97
CA ILE A 119 -8.91 7.08 -8.85
C ILE A 119 -8.44 8.37 -8.13
N ASP A 120 -8.27 9.45 -8.89
CA ASP A 120 -7.82 10.75 -8.38
C ASP A 120 -8.99 11.61 -7.85
N GLY A 121 -10.23 11.15 -8.01
CA GLY A 121 -11.44 11.92 -7.78
C GLY A 121 -12.41 11.31 -6.76
N ILE A 122 -13.35 12.13 -6.30
CA ILE A 122 -14.51 11.66 -5.53
C ILE A 122 -15.65 11.49 -6.52
N VAL A 123 -16.17 10.27 -6.64
CA VAL A 123 -17.37 9.99 -7.45
C VAL A 123 -18.60 10.24 -6.61
N SER A 124 -19.45 11.15 -7.06
CA SER A 124 -20.68 11.48 -6.35
C SER A 124 -21.69 10.34 -6.37
N ARG A 125 -22.66 10.36 -5.45
CA ARG A 125 -23.70 9.30 -5.41
C ARG A 125 -24.62 9.40 -6.63
N GLU A 126 -24.87 10.63 -7.05
CA GLU A 126 -25.62 11.03 -8.24
C GLU A 126 -24.96 10.47 -9.50
N GLU A 127 -23.65 10.65 -9.62
CA GLU A 127 -22.83 10.19 -10.74
C GLU A 127 -22.74 8.66 -10.77
N LEU A 128 -22.47 8.01 -9.62
CA LEU A 128 -22.57 6.56 -9.50
C LEU A 128 -23.94 6.04 -9.91
N CYS A 129 -25.03 6.66 -9.46
CA CYS A 129 -26.37 6.26 -9.86
C CYS A 129 -26.57 6.36 -11.38
N THR A 130 -26.11 7.46 -11.99
CA THR A 130 -26.27 7.73 -13.42
C THR A 130 -25.47 6.75 -14.28
N ILE A 131 -24.23 6.44 -13.88
CA ILE A 131 -23.36 5.51 -14.60
C ILE A 131 -23.87 4.06 -14.45
N LEU A 132 -24.39 3.70 -13.28
CA LEU A 132 -24.87 2.34 -13.01
C LEU A 132 -26.26 2.06 -13.61
N TRP A 133 -27.12 3.09 -13.63
CA TRP A 133 -28.48 3.05 -14.14
C TRP A 133 -28.77 4.35 -14.90
N GLU A 134 -28.79 4.26 -16.24
CA GLU A 134 -29.02 5.35 -17.20
C GLU A 134 -30.31 6.17 -16.95
N GLU A 135 -31.18 5.71 -16.06
CA GLU A 135 -32.48 6.30 -15.70
C GLU A 135 -32.47 7.15 -14.40
N GLY A 136 -31.30 7.55 -13.89
CA GLY A 136 -31.18 8.56 -12.83
C GLY A 136 -31.35 8.07 -11.37
N MET A 137 -31.45 9.02 -10.43
CA MET A 137 -31.43 8.72 -8.99
C MET A 137 -32.76 8.19 -8.44
N SER A 138 -32.67 7.19 -7.55
CA SER A 138 -33.78 6.82 -6.65
C SER A 138 -33.26 6.46 -5.26
N ASN A 139 -34.08 6.64 -4.22
CA ASN A 139 -33.72 6.28 -2.84
C ASN A 139 -33.35 4.79 -2.71
N SER A 140 -34.00 3.91 -3.47
CA SER A 140 -33.67 2.48 -3.49
C SER A 140 -32.32 2.20 -4.15
N ARG A 141 -31.94 2.95 -5.19
CA ARG A 141 -30.62 2.85 -5.85
C ARG A 141 -29.49 3.36 -4.95
N LEU A 142 -29.70 4.44 -4.19
CA LEU A 142 -28.72 4.95 -3.21
C LEU A 142 -28.47 3.96 -2.07
N VAL A 143 -29.52 3.30 -1.58
CA VAL A 143 -29.41 2.23 -0.58
C VAL A 143 -28.66 1.02 -1.17
N GLN A 144 -28.94 0.65 -2.43
CA GLN A 144 -28.22 -0.42 -3.11
C GLN A 144 -26.72 -0.12 -3.28
N ILE A 145 -26.35 1.11 -3.64
CA ILE A 145 -24.94 1.54 -3.71
C ILE A 145 -24.28 1.40 -2.34
N SER A 146 -24.92 1.93 -1.30
CA SER A 146 -24.35 1.90 0.07
C SER A 146 -24.14 0.46 0.55
N SER A 147 -25.11 -0.41 0.31
CA SER A 147 -25.02 -1.84 0.63
C SER A 147 -23.94 -2.54 -0.19
N ALA A 148 -23.83 -2.26 -1.49
CA ALA A 148 -22.81 -2.85 -2.36
C ALA A 148 -21.39 -2.41 -1.95
N ILE A 149 -21.18 -1.13 -1.61
CA ILE A 149 -19.89 -0.63 -1.09
C ILE A 149 -19.51 -1.34 0.20
N GLY A 150 -20.47 -1.54 1.12
CA GLY A 150 -20.24 -2.31 2.35
C GLY A 150 -19.86 -3.76 2.07
N SER A 151 -20.55 -4.41 1.13
CA SER A 151 -20.24 -5.77 0.69
C SER A 151 -18.87 -5.88 0.03
N ILE A 152 -18.47 -4.91 -0.80
CA ILE A 152 -17.15 -4.85 -1.42
C ILE A 152 -16.07 -4.81 -0.34
N ARG A 153 -16.16 -3.90 0.63
CA ARG A 153 -15.18 -3.81 1.73
C ARG A 153 -15.06 -5.13 2.50
N LYS A 154 -16.19 -5.74 2.85
CA LYS A 154 -16.21 -7.04 3.53
C LYS A 154 -15.52 -8.14 2.70
N LYS A 155 -15.73 -8.16 1.40
CA LYS A 155 -15.09 -9.13 0.49
C LYS A 155 -13.58 -8.88 0.34
N MET A 156 -13.15 -7.62 0.38
CA MET A 156 -11.73 -7.26 0.41
C MET A 156 -11.06 -7.79 1.68
N GLU A 157 -11.69 -7.56 2.84
CA GLU A 157 -11.21 -8.08 4.13
C GLU A 157 -11.15 -9.62 4.14
N GLN A 158 -12.18 -10.29 3.62
CA GLN A 158 -12.24 -11.75 3.53
C GLN A 158 -11.16 -12.34 2.61
N ALA A 159 -10.81 -11.63 1.56
CA ALA A 159 -9.75 -12.01 0.64
C ALA A 159 -8.36 -11.51 1.08
N ASN A 160 -8.27 -10.86 2.25
CA ASN A 160 -7.04 -10.26 2.77
C ASN A 160 -6.37 -9.26 1.80
N VAL A 161 -7.20 -8.49 1.08
CA VAL A 161 -6.76 -7.43 0.17
C VAL A 161 -6.64 -6.12 0.95
N ASN A 162 -5.40 -5.67 1.16
CA ASN A 162 -5.10 -4.47 1.94
C ASN A 162 -4.47 -3.35 1.08
N ASP A 163 -4.29 -3.58 -0.22
CA ASP A 163 -3.59 -2.66 -1.14
C ASP A 163 -4.40 -1.39 -1.45
N PHE A 164 -5.71 -1.41 -1.23
CA PHE A 164 -6.61 -0.29 -1.43
C PHE A 164 -7.84 -0.41 -0.52
N ASN A 165 -8.61 0.66 -0.41
CA ASN A 165 -9.89 0.69 0.29
C ASN A 165 -10.84 1.69 -0.39
N ILE A 166 -12.14 1.61 -0.10
CA ILE A 166 -13.10 2.62 -0.52
C ILE A 166 -13.32 3.60 0.63
N ILE A 167 -13.02 4.88 0.43
CA ILE A 167 -13.26 5.97 1.36
C ILE A 167 -14.65 6.56 1.12
N THR A 168 -15.43 6.75 2.19
CA THR A 168 -16.70 7.46 2.12
C THR A 168 -16.52 8.92 2.48
N TYR A 169 -16.81 9.81 1.54
CA TYR A 169 -16.94 11.24 1.80
C TYR A 169 -18.41 11.55 2.07
N TRP A 170 -18.74 11.87 3.32
CA TRP A 170 -20.09 12.21 3.74
C TRP A 170 -20.64 13.36 2.89
N ARG A 171 -21.86 13.20 2.38
CA ARG A 171 -22.52 14.13 1.43
C ARG A 171 -21.87 14.32 0.05
N ASN A 172 -20.62 13.87 -0.16
CA ASN A 172 -19.93 14.05 -1.44
C ASN A 172 -19.81 12.79 -2.28
N GLY A 173 -19.74 11.59 -1.68
CA GLY A 173 -19.71 10.34 -2.44
C GLY A 173 -18.64 9.36 -1.96
N TYR A 174 -18.00 8.68 -2.90
CA TYR A 174 -17.03 7.62 -2.65
C TYR A 174 -15.77 7.83 -3.48
N ARG A 175 -14.63 7.40 -2.94
CA ARG A 175 -13.33 7.44 -3.63
C ARG A 175 -12.56 6.17 -3.27
N LEU A 176 -11.70 5.71 -4.18
CA LEU A 176 -10.70 4.70 -3.86
C LEU A 176 -9.55 5.39 -3.11
N SER A 177 -9.13 4.87 -1.95
CA SER A 177 -7.94 5.37 -1.26
C SER A 177 -6.74 5.31 -2.20
N GLU A 178 -5.84 6.29 -2.11
CA GLU A 178 -4.63 6.33 -2.93
C GLU A 178 -3.94 4.97 -2.90
N LEU A 179 -4.04 4.31 -4.06
CA LEU A 179 -3.20 3.20 -4.40
C LEU A 179 -1.79 3.74 -4.59
N ILE A 180 -0.84 2.92 -4.22
CA ILE A 180 0.52 2.96 -4.75
C ILE A 180 0.35 3.05 -6.28
N GLN A 181 0.52 4.25 -6.83
CA GLN A 181 0.31 4.53 -8.24
C GLN A 181 1.25 3.62 -9.04
N GLY A 182 0.71 2.59 -9.68
CA GLY A 182 1.47 1.69 -10.54
C GLY A 182 0.97 0.25 -10.64
N SER A 183 0.37 -0.34 -9.60
CA SER A 183 0.20 -1.81 -9.56
C SER A 183 -1.16 -2.37 -9.96
N MET A 184 -2.26 -1.61 -9.82
CA MET A 184 -3.63 -2.15 -10.01
C MET A 184 -4.29 -1.78 -11.32
N THR A 185 -3.97 -0.62 -11.89
CA THR A 185 -4.52 -0.19 -13.19
C THR A 185 -4.13 -1.14 -14.31
N GLY A 186 -2.89 -1.66 -14.32
CA GLY A 186 -2.43 -2.67 -15.28
C GLY A 186 -3.02 -4.07 -15.08
N TYR A 187 -3.30 -4.46 -13.83
CA TYR A 187 -3.87 -5.79 -13.54
C TYR A 187 -5.37 -5.83 -13.83
N PHE A 188 -6.12 -4.79 -13.44
CA PHE A 188 -7.53 -4.71 -13.77
C PHE A 188 -7.76 -4.52 -15.27
N SER A 189 -6.92 -3.75 -15.98
CA SER A 189 -7.01 -3.68 -17.45
C SER A 189 -6.82 -5.05 -18.10
N THR A 190 -5.93 -5.90 -17.56
CA THR A 190 -5.70 -7.28 -18.05
C THR A 190 -6.85 -8.24 -17.71
N LEU A 191 -7.57 -8.04 -16.61
CA LEU A 191 -8.73 -8.86 -16.22
C LEU A 191 -10.06 -8.40 -16.84
N MET A 192 -10.04 -7.27 -17.54
CA MET A 192 -11.22 -6.58 -18.07
C MET A 192 -11.35 -6.64 -19.60
N GLU A 193 -10.31 -7.12 -20.30
CA GLU A 193 -10.40 -7.65 -21.67
C GLU A 193 -11.00 -9.06 -21.68
#